data_AF-A0A2V6D0P3-F1
#
_entry.id   AF-A0A2V6D0P3-F1
#
_cell.length_a   1.000
_cell.length_b   1.000
_cell.length_c   1.000
_cell.angle_alpha   90.00
_cell.angle_beta   90.00
_cell.angle_gamma   90.00
#
_symmetry.space_group_name_H-M   'P 1'
#
loop_
_entity.id
_entity.type
_entity.pdbx_description
1 polymer ?
#
loop_
_entity_poly.entity_id
_entity_poly.type
_entity_poly.pdbx_seq_one_letter_code
_entity_poly.pdbx_strand_id
1 'polypeptide(L)'
;MTPERWKQIEAIFEQALELKANERAAFVQKSCTGDEELRREVESLLESHATAGGFIDDRSLFISEAGLKDDDEDVRVGQLIGAYRIVREIGRGGMGAVYLAERADEQYRRRVAIKVIKRGMDTDAVLRHFRKERQILADFDHPNIARLFDGGTTVNGLPYFVMEYIEGVAIDQYCTVSTL
;
A
#
# COMPACT_ATOMS: atom_id res chain seq x y z
N MET A 1 -2.84 28.05 -8.35
CA MET A 1 -3.20 28.09 -6.91
C MET A 1 -1.98 28.59 -6.14
N THR A 2 -2.14 29.53 -5.21
CA THR A 2 -1.01 30.10 -4.43
C THR A 2 -0.74 29.27 -3.15
N PRO A 3 0.48 29.31 -2.59
CA PRO A 3 0.80 28.60 -1.34
C PRO A 3 -0.07 29.00 -0.16
N GLU A 4 -0.44 30.28 -0.06
CA GLU A 4 -1.30 30.81 1.01
C GLU A 4 -2.73 30.30 0.87
N ARG A 5 -3.21 30.18 -0.37
CA ARG A 5 -4.54 29.65 -0.67
C ARG A 5 -4.63 28.17 -0.30
N TRP A 6 -3.58 27.40 -0.59
CA TRP A 6 -3.52 25.99 -0.20
C TRP A 6 -3.55 25.79 1.32
N LYS A 7 -2.76 26.55 2.08
CA LYS A 7 -2.77 26.50 3.56
C LYS A 7 -4.14 26.80 4.16
N GLN A 8 -4.88 27.74 3.55
CA GLN A 8 -6.22 28.08 4.01
C GLN A 8 -7.21 26.94 3.74
N ILE A 9 -7.14 26.31 2.56
CA ILE A 9 -7.93 25.13 2.21
C ILE A 9 -7.65 23.97 3.18
N GLU A 10 -6.36 23.68 3.41
CA GLU A 10 -5.89 22.61 4.30
C GLU A 10 -6.41 22.76 5.73
N ALA A 11 -6.27 23.96 6.32
CA ALA A 11 -6.72 24.23 7.68
C ALA A 11 -8.25 24.05 7.86
N ILE A 12 -9.06 24.45 6.87
CA ILE A 12 -10.52 24.29 6.93
C ILE A 12 -10.89 22.81 6.73
N PHE A 13 -10.21 22.13 5.81
CA PHE A 13 -10.41 20.70 5.57
C PHE A 13 -10.13 19.86 6.82
N GLU A 14 -8.99 20.07 7.49
CA GLU A 14 -8.63 19.33 8.71
C GLU A 14 -9.65 19.54 9.84
N GLN A 15 -10.05 20.79 10.10
CA GLN A 15 -11.07 21.10 11.11
C GLN A 15 -12.43 20.48 10.76
N ALA A 16 -12.79 20.42 9.47
CA ALA A 16 -14.02 19.76 9.04
C ALA A 16 -13.97 18.24 9.28
N LEU A 17 -12.80 17.60 9.19
CA LEU A 17 -12.65 16.17 9.46
C LEU A 17 -12.87 15.80 10.94
N GLU A 18 -12.51 16.68 11.87
CA GLU A 18 -12.73 16.48 13.31
C GLU A 18 -14.23 16.52 13.70
N LEU A 19 -15.08 17.10 12.85
CA LEU A 19 -16.52 17.18 13.07
C LEU A 19 -17.27 15.95 12.53
N LYS A 20 -18.45 15.68 13.10
CA LYS A 20 -19.35 14.63 12.60
C LYS A 20 -19.85 14.97 11.20
N ALA A 21 -20.11 13.96 10.37
CA ALA A 21 -20.50 14.12 8.98
C ALA A 21 -21.68 15.09 8.75
N ASN A 22 -22.65 15.11 9.68
CA ASN A 22 -23.81 16.01 9.64
C ASN A 22 -23.50 17.47 10.00
N GLU A 23 -22.35 17.75 10.63
CA GLU A 23 -21.92 19.08 11.07
C GLU A 23 -20.92 19.73 10.08
N ARG A 24 -20.27 18.92 9.23
CA ARG A 24 -19.23 19.38 8.29
C ARG A 24 -19.73 20.42 7.28
N ALA A 25 -20.90 20.18 6.68
CA ALA A 25 -21.46 21.08 5.67
C ALA A 25 -21.72 22.49 6.22
N ALA A 26 -22.30 22.57 7.43
CA ALA A 26 -22.56 23.85 8.10
C ALA A 26 -21.26 24.56 8.51
N PHE A 27 -20.24 23.81 8.94
CA PHE A 27 -18.92 24.35 9.26
C PHE A 27 -18.22 24.94 8.02
N VAL A 28 -18.16 24.19 6.92
CA VAL A 28 -17.52 24.66 5.68
C VAL A 28 -18.23 25.90 5.13
N GLN A 29 -19.57 25.90 5.15
CA GLN A 29 -20.34 27.08 4.75
C GLN A 29 -20.01 28.31 5.59
N LYS A 30 -19.88 28.16 6.92
CA LYS A 30 -19.53 29.25 7.82
C LYS A 30 -18.09 29.74 7.60
N SER A 31 -17.14 28.81 7.50
CA SER A 31 -15.71 29.10 7.38
C SER A 31 -15.32 29.70 6.02
N CYS A 32 -16.10 29.44 4.98
CA CYS A 32 -15.89 29.97 3.63
C CYS A 32 -16.85 31.12 3.28
N THR A 33 -17.43 31.80 4.27
CA THR A 33 -18.39 32.90 4.03
C THR A 33 -17.77 34.00 3.16
N GLY A 34 -18.39 34.29 2.02
CA GLY A 34 -17.91 35.31 1.08
C GLY A 34 -16.87 34.82 0.07
N ASP A 35 -16.48 33.54 0.12
CA ASP A 35 -15.49 32.94 -0.77
C ASP A 35 -15.95 31.58 -1.30
N GLU A 36 -16.72 31.64 -2.38
CA GLU A 36 -17.35 30.49 -3.02
C GLU A 36 -16.35 29.55 -3.70
N GLU A 37 -15.21 30.08 -4.17
CA GLU A 37 -14.14 29.28 -4.75
C GLU A 37 -13.44 28.45 -3.67
N LEU A 38 -13.15 29.07 -2.52
CA LEU A 38 -12.59 28.36 -1.35
C LEU A 38 -13.53 27.24 -0.88
N ARG A 39 -14.84 27.52 -0.82
CA ARG A 39 -15.87 26.53 -0.46
C ARG A 39 -15.81 25.30 -1.36
N ARG A 40 -15.78 25.52 -2.68
CA ARG A 40 -15.75 24.43 -3.68
C ARG A 40 -14.49 23.56 -3.57
N GLU A 41 -13.33 24.17 -3.36
CA GLU A 41 -12.06 23.43 -3.20
C GLU A 41 -12.10 22.54 -1.94
N VAL A 42 -12.57 23.07 -0.81
CA VAL A 42 -12.70 22.30 0.44
C VAL A 42 -13.74 21.18 0.29
N GLU A 43 -14.88 21.44 -0.35
CA GLU A 43 -15.91 20.42 -0.61
C GLU A 43 -15.40 19.32 -1.54
N SER A 44 -14.64 19.68 -2.58
CA SER A 44 -14.02 18.71 -3.49
C SER A 44 -13.01 17.82 -2.76
N LEU A 45 -12.23 18.36 -1.82
CA LEU A 45 -11.33 17.59 -0.97
C LEU A 45 -12.09 16.68 0.00
N LEU A 46 -13.19 17.14 0.60
CA LEU A 46 -14.03 16.32 1.49
C LEU A 46 -14.72 15.18 0.73
N GLU A 47 -15.23 15.43 -0.47
CA GLU A 47 -15.80 14.40 -1.34
C GLU A 47 -14.75 13.39 -1.79
N SER A 48 -13.56 13.88 -2.18
CA SER A 48 -12.41 13.03 -2.50
C SER A 48 -11.97 12.22 -1.29
N HIS A 49 -11.98 12.77 -0.08
CA HIS A 49 -11.65 12.06 1.15
C HIS A 49 -12.73 11.02 1.53
N ALA A 50 -14.02 11.31 1.33
CA ALA A 50 -15.08 10.32 1.52
C ALA A 50 -14.97 9.16 0.52
N THR A 51 -14.57 9.46 -0.71
CA THR A 51 -14.37 8.47 -1.79
C THR A 51 -13.05 7.70 -1.62
N ALA A 52 -11.97 8.39 -1.22
CA ALA A 52 -10.65 7.84 -0.94
C ALA A 52 -10.54 7.24 0.48
N GLY A 53 -11.53 7.45 1.33
CA GLY A 53 -11.72 6.72 2.59
C GLY A 53 -11.79 5.22 2.31
N GLY A 54 -12.35 4.79 1.17
CA GLY A 54 -12.25 3.40 0.73
C GLY A 54 -10.84 2.93 0.35
N PHE A 55 -9.85 3.83 0.20
CA PHE A 55 -8.48 3.49 -0.22
C PHE A 55 -7.47 3.54 0.93
N ILE A 56 -7.57 4.55 1.81
CA ILE A 56 -6.69 4.69 2.98
C ILE A 56 -7.37 4.18 4.25
N ASP A 57 -8.68 4.36 4.43
CA ASP A 57 -9.38 3.87 5.61
C ASP A 57 -9.61 2.36 5.56
N ASP A 58 -9.73 1.76 4.37
CA ASP A 58 -9.63 0.30 4.23
C ASP A 58 -8.25 -0.15 4.76
N ARG A 59 -7.16 0.58 4.47
CA ARG A 59 -5.82 0.34 5.07
C ARG A 59 -5.70 0.69 6.55
N SER A 60 -6.47 1.66 7.08
CA SER A 60 -6.43 2.12 8.49
C SER A 60 -7.29 1.25 9.41
N LEU A 61 -8.42 0.72 8.92
CA LEU A 61 -9.22 -0.31 9.58
C LEU A 61 -8.41 -1.61 9.77
N PHE A 62 -7.47 -1.93 8.87
CA PHE A 62 -6.50 -3.03 9.04
C PHE A 62 -5.38 -2.75 10.06
N ILE A 63 -5.26 -1.52 10.56
CA ILE A 63 -4.32 -1.12 11.64
C ILE A 63 -5.03 -1.12 13.01
N SER A 64 -6.35 -1.37 13.07
CA SER A 64 -7.06 -1.40 14.35
C SER A 64 -6.61 -2.57 15.25
N GLU A 65 -6.24 -2.19 16.48
CA GLU A 65 -5.63 -2.99 17.56
C GLU A 65 -6.53 -4.11 18.11
N ALA A 66 -7.02 -5.01 17.27
CA ALA A 66 -7.84 -6.15 17.70
C ALA A 66 -7.15 -7.49 17.42
N GLY A 67 -6.11 -7.78 18.21
CA GLY A 67 -5.77 -9.13 18.66
C GLY A 67 -5.88 -10.28 17.64
N LEU A 68 -5.25 -10.15 16.47
CA LEU A 68 -5.06 -11.30 15.58
C LEU A 68 -4.03 -12.21 16.24
N LYS A 69 -4.51 -13.35 16.74
CA LYS A 69 -3.65 -14.45 17.18
C LYS A 69 -2.66 -14.77 16.06
N ASP A 70 -1.39 -14.83 16.45
CA ASP A 70 -0.19 -15.05 15.64
C ASP A 70 -0.10 -16.52 15.14
N ASP A 71 -1.23 -17.09 14.72
CA ASP A 71 -1.29 -18.40 14.04
C ASP A 71 -1.09 -18.21 12.51
N ASP A 72 -0.26 -17.24 12.12
CA ASP A 72 0.26 -17.16 10.75
C ASP A 72 1.26 -18.32 10.60
N GLU A 73 0.97 -19.28 9.72
CA GLU A 73 2.03 -20.12 9.19
C GLU A 73 2.97 -19.22 8.36
N ASP A 74 3.87 -18.54 9.06
CA ASP A 74 4.92 -17.70 8.46
C ASP A 74 5.67 -18.53 7.42
N VAL A 75 5.89 -17.93 6.25
CA VAL A 75 6.62 -18.58 5.17
C VAL A 75 8.02 -18.91 5.65
N ARG A 76 8.38 -20.20 5.60
CA ARG A 76 9.62 -20.70 6.19
C ARG A 76 10.77 -20.67 5.20
N VAL A 77 11.97 -20.41 5.69
CA VAL A 77 13.20 -20.63 4.91
C VAL A 77 13.24 -22.08 4.40
N GLY A 78 13.55 -22.25 3.12
CA GLY A 78 13.55 -23.54 2.43
C GLY A 78 12.20 -23.96 1.84
N GLN A 79 11.10 -23.30 2.22
CA GLN A 79 9.77 -23.55 1.64
C GLN A 79 9.76 -23.23 0.14
N LEU A 80 8.99 -24.01 -0.62
CA LEU A 80 8.72 -23.74 -2.03
C LEU A 80 7.43 -22.93 -2.19
N ILE A 81 7.51 -21.84 -2.95
CA ILE A 81 6.38 -21.07 -3.44
C ILE A 81 6.48 -21.05 -4.97
N GLY A 82 5.59 -21.79 -5.64
CA GLY A 82 5.72 -22.05 -7.08
C GLY A 82 7.07 -22.72 -7.39
N ALA A 83 7.82 -22.14 -8.34
CA ALA A 83 9.14 -22.61 -8.74
C ALA A 83 10.30 -22.06 -7.88
N TYR A 84 10.00 -21.36 -6.78
CA TYR A 84 11.00 -20.62 -6.01
C TYR A 84 11.14 -21.15 -4.59
N ARG A 85 12.39 -21.30 -4.14
CA ARG A 85 12.74 -21.66 -2.78
C ARG A 85 13.06 -20.41 -1.98
N ILE A 86 12.41 -20.27 -0.83
CA ILE A 86 12.62 -19.13 0.07
C ILE A 86 14.00 -19.23 0.73
N VAL A 87 14.77 -18.15 0.66
CA VAL A 87 16.11 -18.04 1.24
C VAL A 87 16.06 -17.34 2.60
N ARG A 88 15.42 -16.16 2.66
CA ARG A 88 15.27 -15.37 3.90
C ARG A 88 14.23 -14.27 3.72
N GLU A 89 13.71 -13.74 4.82
CA GLU A 89 12.95 -12.50 4.82
C GLU A 89 13.86 -11.29 4.52
N ILE A 90 13.35 -10.34 3.75
CA ILE A 90 14.04 -9.08 3.39
C ILE A 90 13.26 -7.83 3.79
N GLY A 91 12.01 -7.97 4.23
CA GLY A 91 11.22 -6.88 4.78
C GLY A 91 9.81 -7.32 5.17
N ARG A 92 9.20 -6.59 6.10
CA ARG A 92 7.84 -6.84 6.59
C ARG A 92 7.14 -5.53 6.90
N GLY A 93 5.85 -5.49 6.62
CA GLY A 93 4.99 -4.35 6.91
C GLY A 93 3.54 -4.80 7.13
N GLY A 94 2.63 -3.82 7.26
CA GLY A 94 1.21 -4.09 7.50
C GLY A 94 0.59 -5.01 6.45
N MET A 95 1.03 -4.90 5.19
CA MET A 95 0.46 -5.67 4.09
C MET A 95 1.02 -7.09 3.92
N GLY A 96 1.99 -7.51 4.74
CA GLY A 96 2.64 -8.80 4.62
C GLY A 96 4.16 -8.73 4.68
N ALA A 97 4.80 -9.77 4.16
CA ALA A 97 6.25 -9.94 4.21
C ALA A 97 6.82 -10.15 2.80
N VAL A 98 8.06 -9.71 2.62
CA VAL A 98 8.83 -9.86 1.39
C VAL A 98 10.03 -10.74 1.69
N TYR A 99 10.23 -11.74 0.84
CA TYR A 99 11.27 -12.75 0.98
C TYR A 99 12.21 -12.73 -0.21
N LEU A 100 13.50 -12.90 0.03
CA LEU A 100 14.44 -13.31 -1.00
C LEU A 100 14.22 -14.78 -1.29
N ALA A 101 14.09 -15.13 -2.57
CA ALA A 101 13.95 -16.51 -3.01
C ALA A 101 14.85 -16.78 -4.22
N GLU A 102 15.15 -18.05 -4.44
CA GLU A 102 15.92 -18.54 -5.58
C GLU A 102 15.08 -19.52 -6.39
N ARG A 103 15.15 -19.41 -7.72
CA ARG A 103 14.50 -20.38 -8.60
C ARG A 103 15.11 -21.77 -8.39
N ALA A 104 14.25 -22.76 -8.16
CA ALA A 104 14.61 -24.12 -7.74
C ALA A 104 14.27 -25.19 -8.79
N ASP A 105 13.90 -24.80 -10.01
CA ASP A 105 13.52 -25.72 -11.09
C ASP A 105 14.70 -26.16 -11.98
N GLU A 106 15.93 -25.92 -11.54
CA GLU A 106 17.19 -26.31 -12.18
C GLU A 106 17.43 -25.77 -13.60
N GLN A 107 16.54 -24.90 -14.11
CA GLN A 107 16.67 -24.34 -15.46
C GLN A 107 17.70 -23.20 -15.52
N TYR A 108 17.67 -22.31 -14.53
CA TYR A 108 18.64 -21.23 -14.36
C TYR A 108 18.58 -20.65 -12.94
N ARG A 109 19.69 -20.07 -12.46
CA ARG A 109 19.74 -19.42 -11.15
C ARG A 109 19.32 -17.96 -11.27
N ARG A 110 18.20 -17.61 -10.64
CA ARG A 110 17.76 -16.21 -10.50
C ARG A 110 17.25 -15.97 -9.09
N ARG A 111 17.76 -14.91 -8.47
CA ARG A 111 17.24 -14.36 -7.21
C ARG A 111 16.04 -13.47 -7.51
N VAL A 112 14.99 -13.62 -6.72
CA VAL A 112 13.74 -12.86 -6.84
C VAL A 112 13.29 -12.39 -5.46
N ALA A 113 12.50 -11.32 -5.44
CA ALA A 113 11.76 -10.90 -4.26
C ALA A 113 10.33 -11.47 -4.37
N ILE A 114 9.85 -12.13 -3.31
CA ILE A 114 8.49 -12.66 -3.22
C ILE A 114 7.75 -11.94 -2.12
N LYS A 115 6.72 -11.16 -2.46
CA LYS A 115 5.84 -10.52 -1.49
C LYS A 115 4.62 -11.40 -1.24
N VAL A 116 4.42 -11.83 0.01
CA VAL A 116 3.27 -12.64 0.44
C VAL A 116 2.34 -11.77 1.27
N ILE A 117 1.06 -11.79 0.94
CA ILE A 117 0.03 -10.97 1.56
C ILE A 117 -0.57 -11.72 2.76
N LYS A 118 -0.77 -11.02 3.90
CA LYS A 118 -1.34 -11.59 5.14
C LYS A 118 -2.79 -12.07 5.01
N ARG A 119 -3.19 -13.07 5.82
CA ARG A 119 -4.59 -13.48 6.02
C ARG A 119 -5.40 -12.34 6.67
N GLY A 120 -6.69 -12.21 6.33
CA GLY A 120 -7.55 -11.11 6.80
C GLY A 120 -7.52 -9.88 5.90
N MET A 121 -6.55 -9.80 4.98
CA MET A 121 -6.58 -8.92 3.81
C MET A 121 -6.99 -9.70 2.54
N ASP A 122 -7.74 -10.78 2.69
CA ASP A 122 -8.23 -11.65 1.61
C ASP A 122 -9.72 -11.44 1.33
N THR A 123 -10.27 -10.29 1.73
CA THR A 123 -11.62 -9.90 1.31
C THR A 123 -11.67 -9.79 -0.22
N ASP A 124 -12.86 -10.04 -0.79
CA ASP A 124 -13.07 -9.93 -2.24
C ASP A 124 -12.65 -8.56 -2.81
N ALA A 125 -12.70 -7.50 -2.00
CA ALA A 125 -12.17 -6.20 -2.35
C ALA A 125 -10.64 -6.25 -2.50
N VAL A 126 -9.90 -6.69 -1.48
CA VAL A 126 -8.44 -6.75 -1.55
C VAL A 126 -7.96 -7.69 -2.64
N LEU A 127 -8.64 -8.82 -2.89
CA LEU A 127 -8.32 -9.72 -4.01
C LEU A 127 -8.55 -9.06 -5.37
N ARG A 128 -9.60 -8.25 -5.54
CA ARG A 128 -9.81 -7.45 -6.77
C ARG A 128 -8.70 -6.41 -6.93
N HIS A 129 -8.33 -5.72 -5.86
CA HIS A 129 -7.24 -4.75 -5.88
C HIS A 129 -5.90 -5.42 -6.19
N PHE A 130 -5.61 -6.58 -5.59
CA PHE A 130 -4.44 -7.39 -5.88
C PHE A 130 -4.36 -7.77 -7.35
N ARG A 131 -5.47 -8.24 -7.94
CA ARG A 131 -5.52 -8.56 -9.39
C ARG A 131 -5.29 -7.33 -10.25
N LYS A 132 -5.87 -6.18 -9.89
CA LYS A 132 -5.69 -4.92 -10.60
C LYS A 132 -4.23 -4.46 -10.52
N GLU A 133 -3.62 -4.53 -9.35
CA GLU A 133 -2.23 -4.13 -9.13
C GLU A 133 -1.25 -5.08 -9.85
N ARG A 134 -1.55 -6.39 -9.86
CA ARG A 134 -0.83 -7.35 -10.69
C ARG A 134 -0.83 -6.95 -12.16
N GLN A 135 -2.00 -6.59 -12.69
CA GLN A 135 -2.15 -6.20 -14.09
C GLN A 135 -1.37 -4.92 -14.40
N ILE A 136 -1.50 -3.91 -13.54
CA ILE A 136 -0.76 -2.65 -13.68
C ILE A 136 0.75 -2.94 -13.72
N LEU A 137 1.28 -3.67 -12.74
CA LEU A 137 2.71 -3.98 -12.66
C LEU A 137 3.20 -4.89 -13.79
N ALA A 138 2.34 -5.74 -14.34
CA ALA A 138 2.67 -6.59 -15.49
C ALA A 138 2.84 -5.76 -16.78
N ASP A 139 2.14 -4.64 -16.89
CA ASP A 139 2.18 -3.76 -18.07
C ASP A 139 3.34 -2.73 -18.00
N PHE A 140 4.01 -2.59 -16.84
CA PHE A 140 5.13 -1.68 -16.66
C PHE A 140 6.48 -2.36 -16.96
N ASP A 141 7.19 -1.82 -17.95
CA ASP A 141 8.61 -2.11 -18.19
C ASP A 141 9.42 -0.80 -18.20
N HIS A 142 10.04 -0.48 -17.07
CA HIS A 142 10.81 0.75 -16.89
C HIS A 142 12.05 0.48 -16.03
N PRO A 143 13.25 1.02 -16.38
CA PRO A 143 14.50 0.74 -15.67
C PRO A 143 14.51 1.16 -14.19
N ASN A 144 13.58 2.01 -13.75
CA ASN A 144 13.46 2.47 -12.37
C ASN A 144 12.25 1.89 -11.62
N ILE A 145 11.58 0.88 -12.17
CA ILE A 145 10.47 0.17 -11.52
C ILE A 145 10.81 -1.31 -11.52
N ALA A 146 10.82 -1.94 -10.34
CA ALA A 146 11.10 -3.37 -10.22
C ALA A 146 10.10 -4.18 -11.05
N ARG A 147 10.61 -5.03 -11.95
CA ARG A 147 9.77 -5.80 -12.85
C ARG A 147 8.99 -6.88 -12.10
N LEU A 148 7.70 -7.00 -12.38
CA LEU A 148 6.90 -8.15 -11.95
C LEU A 148 7.16 -9.34 -12.89
N PHE A 149 7.56 -10.49 -12.36
CA PHE A 149 7.78 -11.71 -13.13
C PHE A 149 6.56 -12.63 -13.13
N ASP A 150 5.91 -12.77 -11.97
CA ASP A 150 4.79 -13.69 -11.79
C ASP A 150 3.96 -13.33 -10.55
N GLY A 151 2.86 -14.03 -10.32
CA GLY A 151 2.10 -13.97 -9.08
C GLY A 151 1.00 -15.00 -9.05
N GLY A 152 0.67 -15.48 -7.86
CA GLY A 152 -0.30 -16.54 -7.68
C GLY A 152 -0.79 -16.65 -6.25
N THR A 153 -1.20 -17.86 -5.88
CA THR A 153 -1.69 -18.19 -4.55
C THR A 153 -0.86 -19.36 -4.00
N THR A 154 -0.39 -19.24 -2.77
CA THR A 154 0.33 -20.34 -2.08
C THR A 154 -0.60 -21.52 -1.83
N VAL A 155 -0.04 -22.67 -1.45
CA VAL A 155 -0.81 -23.86 -1.04
C VAL A 155 -1.79 -23.58 0.12
N ASN A 156 -1.47 -22.58 0.94
CA ASN A 156 -2.26 -22.16 2.09
C ASN A 156 -3.30 -21.07 1.76
N GLY A 157 -3.46 -20.71 0.48
CA GLY A 157 -4.42 -19.70 0.04
C GLY A 157 -3.92 -18.26 0.05
N LEU A 158 -2.67 -18.01 0.45
CA LEU A 158 -2.12 -16.65 0.51
C LEU A 158 -1.73 -16.12 -0.87
N PRO A 159 -2.18 -14.93 -1.30
CA PRO A 159 -1.72 -14.29 -2.52
C PRO A 159 -0.23 -13.91 -2.43
N TYR A 160 0.49 -14.01 -3.55
CA TYR A 160 1.87 -13.56 -3.63
C TYR A 160 2.26 -12.98 -4.99
N PHE A 161 3.27 -12.11 -4.99
CA PHE A 161 3.95 -11.60 -6.17
C PHE A 161 5.39 -12.10 -6.25
N VAL A 162 5.88 -12.34 -7.45
CA VAL A 162 7.28 -12.60 -7.75
C VAL A 162 7.82 -11.43 -8.57
N MET A 163 8.83 -10.75 -8.05
CA MET A 163 9.34 -9.51 -8.59
C MET A 163 10.86 -9.53 -8.62
N GLU A 164 11.42 -8.61 -9.39
CA GLU A 164 12.86 -8.36 -9.44
C GLU A 164 13.42 -8.10 -8.04
N TYR A 165 14.51 -8.81 -7.72
CA TYR A 165 15.27 -8.53 -6.53
C TYR A 165 16.31 -7.44 -6.85
N ILE A 166 16.19 -6.30 -6.18
CA ILE A 166 17.13 -5.18 -6.33
C ILE A 166 18.20 -5.29 -5.25
N GLU A 167 19.45 -5.49 -5.67
CA GLU A 167 20.61 -5.44 -4.81
C GLU A 167 21.01 -3.98 -4.57
N GLY A 168 20.43 -3.38 -3.54
CA GLY A 168 20.67 -1.99 -3.19
C GLY A 168 20.43 -1.70 -1.71
N VAL A 169 20.52 -0.42 -1.38
CA VAL A 169 20.24 0.10 -0.04
C VAL A 169 18.82 0.64 0.00
N ALA A 170 18.08 0.37 1.06
CA ALA A 170 16.76 0.93 1.26
C ALA A 170 16.84 2.47 1.34
N ILE A 171 15.86 3.17 0.76
CA ILE A 171 15.94 4.63 0.56
C ILE A 171 16.04 5.41 1.88
N ASP A 172 15.39 4.93 2.93
CA ASP A 172 15.44 5.47 4.28
C ASP A 172 16.85 5.38 4.90
N GLN A 173 17.51 4.24 4.71
CA GLN A 173 18.89 4.03 5.14
C GLN A 173 19.84 4.89 4.30
N TYR A 174 19.64 4.92 2.98
CA TYR A 174 20.43 5.75 2.07
C TYR A 174 20.38 7.23 2.47
N CYS A 175 19.19 7.77 2.74
CA CYS A 175 19.01 9.16 3.18
C CYS A 175 19.73 9.46 4.51
N THR A 176 19.83 8.49 5.41
CA THR A 176 20.51 8.64 6.71
C THR A 176 22.02 8.70 6.57
N VAL A 177 22.60 7.91 5.66
CA VAL A 177 24.07 7.83 5.49
C VAL A 177 24.62 8.80 4.44
N SER A 178 23.77 9.25 3.52
CA SER A 178 24.15 10.12 2.39
C SER A 178 23.76 11.59 2.59
N THR A 179 23.52 12.01 3.84
CA THR A 179 23.43 13.43 4.16
C THR A 179 24.81 14.06 3.95
N LEU A 180 24.93 14.85 2.88
CA LEU A 180 26.09 15.69 2.54
C LEU A 180 26.22 16.88 3.49
#